data_AF-A0A927PQF9-F1
#
_entry.id   AF-A0A927PQF9-F1
#
_cell.length_a   1.000
_cell.length_b   1.000
_cell.length_c   1.000
_cell.angle_alpha   90.00
_cell.angle_beta   90.00
_cell.angle_gamma   90.00
#
_symmetry.space_group_name_H-M   'P 1'
#
loop_
_entity.id
_entity.type
_entity.pdbx_description
1 polymer ?
#
loop_
_entity_poly.entity_id
_entity_poly.type
_entity_poly.pdbx_seq_one_letter_code
_entity_poly.pdbx_strand_id
1 'polypeptide(L)' 'MISEDGEMARLEPETVAGKATAESGVVLLDGPGGVAVAMTPEAARETGHSLIAAADQADFQPHDIVQETT' A
#
# COMPACT_ATOMS: atom_id res chain seq x y z
N MET A 1 -24.15 -28.90 0.62
CA MET A 1 -23.85 -27.64 1.35
C MET A 1 -22.60 -27.07 0.71
N ILE A 2 -22.67 -25.80 0.37
CA ILE A 2 -21.68 -25.02 -0.39
C ILE A 2 -20.41 -24.88 0.46
N SER A 3 -19.27 -25.31 -0.08
CA SER A 3 -17.95 -24.97 0.44
C SER A 3 -17.65 -23.55 -0.04
N GLU A 4 -18.05 -22.56 0.76
CA GLU A 4 -17.60 -21.18 0.63
C GLU A 4 -16.28 -21.03 1.39
N ASP A 5 -15.22 -21.69 0.92
CA ASP A 5 -13.86 -21.36 1.33
C ASP A 5 -13.42 -20.14 0.52
N GLY A 6 -13.89 -18.97 0.98
CA GLY A 6 -13.37 -17.70 0.50
C GLY A 6 -11.93 -17.60 0.95
N GLU A 7 -11.00 -17.91 0.05
CA GLU A 7 -9.57 -17.68 0.21
C GLU A 7 -9.37 -16.20 0.59
N MET A 8 -9.32 -15.93 1.89
CA MET A 8 -8.93 -14.65 2.46
C MET A 8 -7.45 -14.51 2.12
N ALA A 9 -7.15 -14.08 0.90
CA ALA A 9 -5.81 -13.87 0.42
C ALA A 9 -5.08 -13.03 1.47
N ARG A 10 -4.14 -13.66 2.18
CA ARG A 10 -3.27 -12.96 3.10
C ARG A 10 -2.50 -11.98 2.24
N LEU A 11 -2.78 -10.69 2.40
CA LEU A 11 -2.03 -9.65 1.70
C LEU A 11 -0.62 -9.69 2.28
N GLU A 12 0.29 -10.30 1.53
CA GLU A 12 1.72 -10.22 1.82
C GLU A 12 2.14 -8.75 1.70
N PRO A 13 2.83 -8.18 2.70
CA PRO A 13 3.25 -6.79 2.65
C PRO A 13 4.26 -6.59 1.53
N GLU A 14 3.96 -5.66 0.64
CA GLU A 14 4.86 -5.29 -0.45
C GLU A 14 6.05 -4.49 0.11
N THR A 15 7.26 -4.83 -0.36
CA THR A 15 8.51 -4.25 0.16
C THR A 15 9.17 -3.27 -0.81
N VAL A 16 8.70 -3.24 -2.06
CA VAL A 16 9.14 -2.28 -3.06
C VAL A 16 8.30 -1.00 -2.94
N ALA A 17 8.95 0.16 -2.90
CA ALA A 17 8.24 1.44 -2.87
C ALA A 17 7.55 1.74 -4.20
N GLY A 18 6.36 2.35 -4.14
CA GLY A 18 5.75 2.98 -5.30
C GLY A 18 6.49 4.25 -5.75
N LYS A 19 6.17 4.73 -6.96
CA LYS A 19 6.74 5.96 -7.52
C LYS A 19 5.65 6.98 -7.80
N ALA A 20 5.86 8.21 -7.35
CA ALA A 20 5.00 9.34 -7.69
C ALA A 20 5.63 10.21 -8.80
N THR A 21 4.86 10.54 -9.83
CA THR A 21 5.25 11.45 -10.93
C THR A 21 4.21 12.56 -11.12
N ALA A 22 4.64 13.74 -11.55
CA ALA A 22 3.74 14.85 -11.87
C ALA A 22 3.60 14.98 -13.39
N GLU A 23 2.37 14.90 -13.89
CA GLU A 23 2.07 14.93 -15.32
C GLU A 23 0.77 15.72 -15.56
N SER A 24 0.80 16.70 -16.47
CA SER A 24 -0.37 17.50 -16.87
C SER A 24 -1.22 18.09 -15.72
N GLY A 25 -0.58 18.47 -14.61
CA GLY A 25 -1.26 19.06 -13.45
C GLY A 25 -1.91 18.06 -12.48
N VAL A 26 -1.73 16.76 -12.72
CA VAL A 26 -2.08 15.69 -11.79
C VAL A 26 -0.82 14.98 -11.29
N VAL A 27 -0.95 14.24 -10.20
CA VAL A 27 0.08 13.35 -9.66
C VAL A 27 -0.35 11.92 -9.94
N LEU A 28 0.51 11.14 -10.58
CA LEU A 28 0.34 9.70 -10.74
C LEU A 28 1.14 9.00 -9.65
N LEU A 29 0.52 8.05 -8.95
CA LEU A 29 1.17 7.16 -8.00
C LEU A 29 1.09 5.73 -8.55
N ASP A 30 2.25 5.20 -8.95
CA ASP A 30 2.40 3.84 -9.44
C ASP A 30 2.93 2.93 -8.33
N GLY A 31 2.17 1.90 -7.96
CA GLY A 31 2.63 0.83 -7.08
C GLY A 31 3.36 -0.28 -7.85
N PRO A 32 4.32 -1.00 -7.22
CA PRO A 32 4.74 -2.31 -7.73
C PRO A 32 3.50 -3.20 -7.91
N GLY A 33 3.34 -3.80 -9.09
CA GLY A 33 2.11 -4.51 -9.48
C GLY A 33 1.14 -3.70 -10.35
N GLY A 34 1.45 -2.43 -10.66
CA GLY A 34 0.75 -1.66 -11.70
C GLY A 34 -0.55 -1.00 -11.24
N VAL A 35 -0.75 -0.82 -9.93
CA VAL A 35 -1.84 0.01 -9.40
C VAL A 35 -1.43 1.47 -9.58
N ALA A 36 -2.00 2.13 -10.58
CA ALA A 36 -1.79 3.55 -10.85
C ALA A 36 -3.01 4.36 -10.38
N VAL A 37 -2.78 5.37 -9.53
CA VAL A 37 -3.83 6.30 -9.09
C VAL A 37 -3.46 7.71 -9.53
N ALA A 38 -4.39 8.41 -10.18
CA ALA A 38 -4.26 9.83 -10.49
C ALA A 38 -4.91 10.68 -9.39
N MET A 39 -4.15 11.66 -8.88
CA MET A 39 -4.57 12.52 -7.77
C MET A 39 -4.36 13.99 -8.13
N THR A 40 -5.14 14.87 -7.50
CA THR A 40 -4.80 16.30 -7.51
C THR A 40 -3.52 16.53 -6.70
N PRO A 41 -2.78 17.62 -6.93
CA PRO A 41 -1.58 17.93 -6.17
C PRO A 41 -1.83 18.04 -4.65
N GLU A 42 -3.01 18.51 -4.25
CA GLU A 42 -3.40 18.61 -2.84
C GLU A 42 -3.65 17.23 -2.23
N ALA A 43 -4.49 16.41 -2.88
CA ALA A 43 -4.78 15.06 -2.41
C ALA A 43 -3.52 14.19 -2.31
N ALA A 44 -2.58 14.33 -3.26
CA ALA A 44 -1.31 13.61 -3.24
C ALA A 44 -0.44 14.00 -2.03
N ARG A 45 -0.40 15.30 -1.67
CA ARG A 45 0.34 15.75 -0.48
C ARG A 45 -0.27 15.18 0.79
N GLU A 46 -1.57 15.31 0.97
CA GLU A 46 -2.27 14.79 2.15
C GLU A 46 -2.08 13.27 2.28
N THR A 47 -2.21 12.56 1.16
CA THR A 47 -1.97 11.10 1.10
C THR A 47 -0.54 10.75 1.50
N GLY A 48 0.46 11.45 0.96
CA GLY A 48 1.86 11.24 1.33
C GLY A 48 2.10 11.46 2.83
N HIS A 49 1.51 12.51 3.41
CA HIS A 49 1.59 12.76 4.85
C HIS A 49 0.94 11.65 5.67
N SER A 50 -0.26 11.20 5.28
CA SER A 50 -0.94 10.08 5.95
C SER A 50 -0.16 8.77 5.83
N LEU A 51 0.47 8.50 4.68
CA LEU A 51 1.30 7.31 4.49
C LEU A 51 2.53 7.29 5.40
N ILE A 52 3.23 8.42 5.52
CA ILE A 52 4.38 8.54 6.42
C ILE A 52 3.95 8.31 7.88
N ALA A 53 2.88 9.00 8.31
CA ALA A 53 2.36 8.84 9.68
C ALA A 53 1.89 7.40 9.97
N ALA A 54 1.28 6.74 8.99
CA ALA A 54 0.86 5.35 9.11
C ALA A 54 2.07 4.39 9.19
N ALA A 55 3.13 4.65 8.42
CA ALA A 55 4.37 3.89 8.49
C ALA A 55 5.03 4.02 9.88
N ASP A 56 5.14 5.24 10.39
CA ASP A 56 5.67 5.49 11.74
C ASP A 56 4.85 4.75 12.80
N GLN A 57 3.52 4.73 12.68
CA GLN A 57 2.67 4.00 13.60
C GLN A 57 2.87 2.49 13.49
N ALA A 58 3.03 1.96 12.27
CA ALA A 58 3.20 0.54 12.00
C ALA A 58 4.52 -0.02 12.57
N ASP A 59 5.59 0.78 12.62
CA ASP A 59 6.87 0.39 13.24
C ASP A 59 6.74 0.01 14.72
N PHE A 60 5.72 0.53 15.42
CA PHE A 60 5.45 0.22 16.83
C PHE A 60 4.38 -0.85 17.04
N GLN A 61 3.77 -1.36 15.96
CA GLN A 61 2.75 -2.40 16.04
C GLN A 61 3.38 -3.80 15.96
N PRO A 62 2.87 -4.78 16.72
CA PRO A 62 3.31 -6.16 16.56
C PRO A 62 2.88 -6.68 15.18
N HIS A 63 3.85 -7.01 14.33
CA HIS A 63 3.61 -7.70 13.06
C HIS A 63 3.46 -9.20 13.35
N ASP A 64 2.24 -9.74 13.21
CA ASP A 64 2.00 -11.18 13.16
C ASP A 64 2.43 -11.71 11.77
N ILE A 65 3.74 -11.67 11.50
CA ILE A 65 4.30 -12.44 10.39
C ILE A 65 4.62 -13.84 10.93
N VAL A 66 3.80 -14.81 10.55
CA VAL A 66 4.20 -16.22 10.68
C VAL A 66 5.31 -16.47 9.66
N GLN A 67 6.56 -16.23 10.04
CA GLN A 67 7.70 -16.67 9.24
C GLN A 67 7.89 -18.17 9.48
N GLU A 68 7.34 -18.98 8.60
CA GLU A 68 7.62 -20.42 8.54
C GLU A 68 9.12 -20.60 8.23
N THR A 69 9.91 -20.84 9.27
CA THR A 69 11.36 -21.03 9.18
C THR A 69 11.62 -22.46 8.70
N THR A 70 12.11 -22.61 7.47
CA THR A 70 12.72 -23.87 6.97
C THR A 70 14.20 -23.91 7.32
#